data_AF-A0A2N5IVI0-F1
#
_entry.id   AF-A0A2N5IVI0-F1
#
_cell.length_a   1.000
_cell.length_b   1.000
_cell.length_c   1.000
_cell.angle_alpha   90.00
_cell.angle_beta   90.00
_cell.angle_gamma   90.00
#
_symmetry.space_group_name_H-M   'P 1'
#
loop_
_entity.id
_entity.type
_entity.pdbx_description
1 polymer ?
#
loop_
_entity_poly.entity_id
_entity_poly.type
_entity_poly.pdbx_seq_one_letter_code
_entity_poly.pdbx_strand_id
1 'polypeptide(L)'
;IPAGATGPAGPAGPAGAAGARGATGATGPAGTAGAAGVGVKSIALATDASGKVTGGTLTKTDNTTAAITVTTAAAAGDQAADQPSALG
;
A
#
# COMPACT_ATOMS: atom_id res chain seq x y z
N ILE A 1 -60.04 17.19 -74.36
CA ILE A 1 -59.91 16.27 -73.21
C ILE A 1 -59.47 17.09 -71.99
N PRO A 2 -60.19 17.08 -70.86
CA PRO A 2 -59.70 17.74 -69.66
C PRO A 2 -58.63 16.85 -69.01
N ALA A 3 -57.49 17.41 -68.65
CA ALA A 3 -56.48 16.71 -67.87
C ALA A 3 -57.03 16.48 -66.46
N GLY A 4 -57.01 15.24 -65.98
CA GLY A 4 -57.46 14.91 -64.63
C GLY A 4 -56.62 15.63 -63.58
N ALA A 5 -57.28 16.13 -62.53
CA ALA A 5 -56.62 16.81 -61.42
C ALA A 5 -55.54 15.90 -60.80
N THR A 6 -54.34 16.45 -60.56
CA THR A 6 -53.27 15.74 -59.87
C THR A 6 -53.76 15.29 -58.50
N GLY A 7 -53.50 14.02 -58.15
CA GLY A 7 -53.93 13.44 -56.88
C GLY A 7 -53.27 14.11 -55.66
N PRO A 8 -53.83 13.88 -54.45
CA PRO A 8 -53.29 14.45 -53.23
C PRO A 8 -51.87 13.94 -52.95
N ALA A 9 -51.08 14.75 -52.25
CA ALA A 9 -49.77 14.33 -51.76
C ALA A 9 -49.90 13.08 -50.87
N GLY A 10 -48.94 12.17 -50.99
CA GLY A 10 -48.88 10.96 -50.16
C GLY A 10 -48.64 11.27 -48.68
N PRO A 11 -48.89 10.29 -47.78
CA PRO A 11 -48.63 10.46 -46.35
C PRO A 11 -47.13 10.63 -46.08
N ALA A 12 -46.81 11.28 -44.95
CA ALA A 12 -45.45 11.37 -44.46
C ALA A 12 -44.86 9.97 -44.20
N GLY A 13 -43.57 9.80 -44.49
CA GLY A 13 -42.86 8.56 -44.21
C GLY A 13 -42.70 8.27 -42.71
N PRO A 14 -42.34 7.03 -42.33
CA PRO A 14 -42.10 6.66 -40.93
C PRO A 14 -40.91 7.42 -40.34
N ALA A 15 -40.90 7.56 -39.01
CA ALA A 15 -39.75 8.11 -38.29
C ALA A 15 -38.49 7.26 -38.49
N GLY A 16 -37.32 7.90 -38.51
CA GLY A 16 -36.03 7.20 -38.60
C GLY A 16 -35.71 6.37 -37.36
N ALA A 17 -34.80 5.42 -37.49
CA ALA A 17 -34.32 4.61 -36.37
C ALA A 17 -33.58 5.45 -35.33
N ALA A 18 -33.60 5.01 -34.06
CA ALA A 18 -32.82 5.63 -33.00
C ALA A 18 -31.31 5.55 -33.27
N GLY A 19 -30.56 6.56 -32.85
CA GLY A 19 -29.11 6.59 -32.99
C GLY A 19 -28.40 5.53 -32.12
N ALA A 20 -27.17 5.18 -32.51
CA ALA A 20 -26.35 4.24 -31.74
C ALA A 20 -25.95 4.82 -30.37
N ARG A 21 -25.73 3.93 -29.39
CA ARG A 21 -25.21 4.31 -28.08
C ARG A 21 -23.78 4.87 -28.20
N GLY A 22 -23.48 5.92 -27.43
CA GLY A 22 -22.14 6.50 -27.37
C GLY A 22 -21.09 5.54 -26.82
N ALA A 23 -19.82 5.75 -27.21
CA ALA A 23 -18.70 4.96 -26.74
C ALA A 23 -18.47 5.09 -25.22
N THR A 24 -17.91 4.06 -24.60
CA THR A 24 -17.44 4.11 -23.21
C THR A 24 -16.32 5.15 -23.06
N GLY A 25 -16.29 5.87 -21.94
CA GLY A 25 -15.23 6.84 -21.64
C GLY A 25 -13.85 6.20 -21.46
N ALA A 26 -12.81 7.03 -21.58
CA ALA A 26 -11.43 6.58 -21.37
C ALA A 26 -11.15 6.25 -19.89
N THR A 27 -10.23 5.32 -19.66
CA THR A 27 -9.67 5.05 -18.32
C THR A 27 -8.97 6.31 -17.79
N GLY A 28 -9.09 6.56 -16.47
CA GLY A 28 -8.39 7.66 -15.81
C GLY A 28 -6.86 7.51 -15.82
N PRO A 29 -6.11 8.58 -15.49
CA PRO A 29 -4.66 8.53 -15.41
C PRO A 29 -4.18 7.59 -14.28
N ALA A 30 -2.94 7.12 -14.38
CA ALA A 30 -2.28 6.40 -13.30
C ALA A 30 -2.12 7.31 -12.06
N GLY A 31 -2.10 6.69 -10.86
CA GLY A 31 -1.84 7.39 -9.61
C GLY A 31 -0.40 7.86 -9.47
N THR A 32 -0.14 8.80 -8.54
CA THR A 32 1.20 9.28 -8.23
C THR A 32 2.03 8.22 -7.50
N ALA A 33 3.36 8.27 -7.64
CA ALA A 33 4.25 7.44 -6.84
C ALA A 33 4.06 7.68 -5.33
N GLY A 34 4.27 6.64 -4.52
CA GLY A 34 4.23 6.74 -3.06
C GLY A 34 5.43 7.51 -2.48
N ALA A 35 5.32 7.93 -1.22
CA ALA A 35 6.42 8.56 -0.49
C ALA A 35 7.59 7.58 -0.26
N ALA A 36 8.81 8.11 -0.13
CA ALA A 36 9.99 7.32 0.22
C ALA A 36 9.84 6.70 1.63
N GLY A 37 10.39 5.49 1.81
CA GLY A 37 10.41 4.82 3.11
C GLY A 37 11.35 5.48 4.11
N VAL A 38 11.08 5.29 5.41
CA VAL A 38 11.92 5.78 6.51
C VAL A 38 12.85 4.66 6.99
N GLY A 39 14.16 4.91 6.95
CA GLY A 39 15.19 3.97 7.40
C GLY A 39 15.60 4.16 8.87
N VAL A 40 16.57 3.36 9.32
CA VAL A 40 17.20 3.51 10.65
C VAL A 40 18.45 4.36 10.51
N LYS A 41 18.55 5.42 11.33
CA LYS A 41 19.73 6.30 11.41
C LYS A 41 20.70 5.87 12.51
N SER A 42 20.20 5.52 13.69
CA SER A 42 21.01 5.06 14.82
C SER A 42 20.21 4.20 15.78
N ILE A 43 20.93 3.44 16.61
CA ILE A 43 20.37 2.61 17.67
C ILE A 43 21.13 2.89 18.96
N ALA A 44 20.41 3.16 20.03
CA ALA A 44 20.96 3.22 21.38
C ALA A 44 20.34 2.08 22.20
N LEU A 45 21.19 1.27 22.83
CA LEU A 45 20.77 0.11 23.63
C LEU A 45 20.96 0.42 25.10
N ALA A 46 20.01 -0.02 25.91
CA ALA A 46 20.10 -0.01 27.36
C ALA A 46 20.48 -1.40 27.85
N THR A 47 21.46 -1.49 28.75
CA THR A 47 21.89 -2.73 29.39
C THR A 47 21.69 -2.66 30.90
N ASP A 48 21.46 -3.79 31.54
CA ASP A 48 21.55 -3.93 32.99
C ASP A 48 23.00 -4.00 33.48
N ALA A 49 23.19 -4.08 34.80
CA ALA A 49 24.50 -4.16 35.44
C ALA A 49 25.29 -5.43 35.06
N SER A 50 24.61 -6.46 34.58
CA SER A 50 25.20 -7.72 34.10
C SER A 50 25.56 -7.66 32.61
N GLY A 51 25.30 -6.53 31.93
CA GLY A 51 25.57 -6.33 30.51
C GLY A 51 24.48 -6.87 29.57
N LYS A 52 23.34 -7.33 30.10
CA LYS A 52 22.24 -7.83 29.29
C LYS A 52 21.37 -6.67 28.81
N VAL A 53 20.99 -6.70 27.53
CA VAL A 53 20.14 -5.67 26.93
C VAL A 53 18.73 -5.74 27.54
N THR A 54 18.23 -4.62 28.03
CA THR A 54 16.90 -4.49 28.65
C THR A 54 15.94 -3.63 27.83
N GLY A 55 16.46 -2.93 26.83
CA GLY A 55 15.67 -2.09 25.95
C GLY A 55 16.56 -1.25 25.04
N GLY A 56 15.95 -0.25 24.41
CA GLY A 56 16.68 0.73 23.64
C GLY A 56 15.76 1.68 22.92
N THR A 57 16.37 2.55 22.13
CA THR A 57 15.67 3.45 21.21
C THR A 57 16.32 3.36 19.84
N LEU A 58 15.52 3.21 18.80
CA LEU A 58 15.96 3.47 17.43
C LEU A 58 15.64 4.91 17.08
N THR A 59 16.56 5.57 16.38
CA THR A 59 16.32 6.85 15.73
C THR A 59 16.25 6.60 14.23
N LYS A 60 15.17 7.08 13.62
CA LYS A 60 14.92 6.94 12.18
C LYS A 60 15.62 8.04 11.37
N THR A 61 15.66 7.87 10.06
CA THR A 61 16.23 8.87 9.12
C THR A 61 15.44 10.18 9.08
N ASP A 62 14.18 10.18 9.52
CA ASP A 62 13.32 11.36 9.69
C ASP A 62 13.47 12.04 11.07
N ASN A 63 14.48 11.63 11.86
CA ASN A 63 14.73 12.07 13.23
C ASN A 63 13.67 11.70 14.27
N THR A 64 12.65 10.92 13.92
CA THR A 64 11.73 10.34 14.91
C THR A 64 12.39 9.19 15.67
N THR A 65 12.00 8.98 16.92
CA THR A 65 12.48 7.86 17.75
C THR A 65 11.38 6.86 18.01
N ALA A 66 11.75 5.58 18.17
CA ALA A 66 10.85 4.53 18.61
C ALA A 66 11.55 3.64 19.64
N ALA A 67 10.78 3.12 20.61
CA ALA A 67 11.30 2.24 21.63
C ALA A 67 11.56 0.84 21.05
N ILE A 68 12.71 0.27 21.40
CA ILE A 68 13.03 -1.14 21.20
C ILE A 68 12.63 -1.83 22.51
N THR A 69 11.58 -2.64 22.45
CA THR A 69 11.13 -3.42 23.60
C THR A 69 11.86 -4.75 23.60
N VAL A 70 12.55 -5.07 24.69
CA VAL A 70 13.20 -6.36 24.87
C VAL A 70 12.36 -7.19 25.82
N THR A 71 11.71 -8.21 25.26
CA THR A 71 10.99 -9.20 26.06
C THR A 71 11.94 -10.34 26.39
N THR A 72 12.25 -10.52 27.67
CA THR A 72 13.02 -11.68 28.11
C THR A 72 12.07 -12.74 28.64
N ALA A 73 12.25 -13.98 28.20
CA ALA A 73 11.57 -15.11 28.83
C ALA A 73 11.88 -15.09 30.34
N ALA A 74 10.87 -15.35 31.17
CA ALA A 74 11.08 -15.53 32.61
C ALA A 74 12.19 -16.58 32.79
N ALA A 75 13.19 -16.25 33.61
CA ALA A 75 14.48 -16.93 33.69
C ALA A 75 14.38 -18.47 33.61
N ALA A 76 14.73 -19.03 32.46
CA ALA A 76 15.21 -20.40 32.37
C ALA A 76 16.74 -20.28 32.33
N GLY A 77 17.37 -20.52 33.49
CA GLY A 77 18.80 -20.81 33.68
C GLY A 77 19.78 -19.98 32.86
N ASP A 78 20.51 -19.09 33.54
CA ASP A 78 21.75 -18.53 33.03
C ASP A 78 22.58 -19.63 32.35
N GLN A 79 23.16 -19.30 31.19
CA GLN A 79 24.06 -20.15 30.39
C GLN A 79 25.28 -20.55 31.22
N ALA A 80 25.11 -21.47 32.16
CA ALA A 80 26.13 -22.08 32.98
C ALA A 80 26.36 -23.50 32.44
N ALA A 81 27.64 -23.82 32.22
CA ALA A 81 28.19 -25.16 31.99
C ALA A 81 28.38 -25.67 30.55
N ASP A 82 28.89 -24.87 29.60
CA ASP A 82 29.38 -25.43 28.33
C ASP A 82 30.74 -24.91 27.83
N GLN A 83 31.59 -24.43 28.73
CA GLN A 83 33.04 -24.40 28.47
C GLN A 83 33.69 -25.54 29.24
N PRO A 84 33.84 -26.74 28.66
CA PRO A 84 34.65 -27.77 29.29
C PRO A 84 36.09 -27.27 29.33
N SER A 85 36.58 -26.97 30.54
CA SER A 85 37.99 -26.77 30.82
C SER A 85 38.75 -28.00 30.32
N ALA A 86 39.42 -27.87 29.17
CA ALA A 86 40.33 -28.90 28.70
C ALA A 86 41.44 -29.07 29.75
N LEU A 87 41.48 -30.29 30.31
CA LEU A 87 42.48 -30.87 31.21
C LEU A 87 43.89 -30.59 30.64
N GLY A 88 44.86 -30.13 31.43
CA GLY A 88 45.60 -30.98 32.36
C GLY A 88 46.83 -31.53 31.65
#